data_AF-A0A0F6YJI5-F1
#
_entry.id   AF-A0A0F6YJI5-F1
#
_cell.length_a   1.000
_cell.length_b   1.000
_cell.length_c   1.000
_cell.angle_alpha   90.00
_cell.angle_beta   90.00
_cell.angle_gamma   90.00
#
_symmetry.space_group_name_H-M   'P 1'
#
loop_
_entity.id
_entity.type
_entity.pdbx_description
1 polymer ?
#
loop_
_entity_poly.entity_id
_entity_poly.type
_entity_poly.pdbx_seq_one_letter_code
_entity_poly.pdbx_strand_id
1 'polypeptide(L)' 'MAQASAQDGEATTYDFEDDLVQGDLVRPDGELLNVRRRGRRASLIRVREHFIPEMLKSVENL' A
#
# COMPACT_ATOMS: atom_id res chain seq x y z
N MET A 1 -30.32 -19.05 54.07
CA MET A 1 -29.05 -18.38 53.68
C MET A 1 -28.93 -18.46 52.16
N ALA A 2 -28.43 -17.39 51.55
CA ALA A 2 -28.68 -16.91 50.18
C ALA A 2 -28.56 -17.95 49.05
N GLN A 3 -29.55 -17.92 48.14
CA GLN A 3 -29.40 -18.36 46.75
C GLN A 3 -28.70 -17.22 46.00
N ALA A 4 -27.51 -17.48 45.46
CA ALA A 4 -26.86 -16.60 44.49
C ALA A 4 -27.17 -17.14 43.10
N SER A 5 -28.17 -16.53 42.45
CA SER A 5 -28.47 -16.74 41.04
C SER A 5 -27.35 -16.13 40.21
N ALA A 6 -26.38 -16.96 39.81
CA ALA A 6 -25.50 -16.61 38.71
C ALA A 6 -26.38 -16.50 37.46
N GLN A 7 -26.40 -15.30 36.87
CA GLN A 7 -27.11 -15.04 35.63
C GLN A 7 -26.47 -15.93 34.57
N ASP A 8 -27.15 -17.02 34.21
CA ASP A 8 -26.84 -17.80 33.02
C ASP A 8 -27.18 -16.93 31.79
N GLY A 9 -26.35 -15.92 31.56
CA GLY A 9 -26.28 -15.24 30.29
C GLY A 9 -25.93 -16.30 29.26
N GLU A 10 -26.84 -16.54 28.34
CA GLU A 10 -26.77 -17.59 27.33
C GLU A 10 -25.43 -17.52 26.59
N ALA A 11 -24.47 -18.33 27.02
CA ALA A 11 -23.11 -18.28 26.50
C ALA A 11 -23.15 -18.89 25.10
N THR A 12 -23.08 -18.03 24.07
CA THR A 12 -23.05 -18.49 22.69
C THR A 12 -21.64 -18.98 22.37
N THR A 13 -21.41 -20.28 22.53
CA THR A 13 -20.15 -20.91 22.10
C THR A 13 -20.18 -21.15 20.60
N TYR A 14 -19.34 -20.43 19.87
CA TYR A 14 -19.02 -20.72 18.48
C TYR A 14 -17.78 -21.60 18.44
N ASP A 15 -17.94 -22.81 17.91
CA ASP A 15 -16.84 -23.71 17.57
C ASP A 15 -16.65 -23.66 16.06
N PHE A 16 -15.41 -23.44 15.60
CA PHE A 16 -15.07 -23.37 14.18
C PHE A 16 -14.21 -24.59 13.85
N GLU A 17 -14.64 -25.37 12.86
CA GLU A 17 -13.78 -26.43 12.32
C GLU A 17 -12.54 -25.81 11.67
N ASP A 18 -11.38 -26.40 11.94
CA ASP A 18 -10.09 -25.94 11.45
C ASP A 18 -9.95 -26.34 9.96
N ASP A 19 -10.59 -25.56 9.08
CA ASP A 19 -10.52 -25.76 7.63
C ASP A 19 -9.10 -25.44 7.13
N LEU A 20 -8.35 -26.49 6.81
CA LEU A 20 -7.03 -26.37 6.21
C LEU A 20 -7.15 -25.79 4.80
N VAL A 21 -6.83 -24.50 4.67
CA VAL A 21 -6.75 -23.82 3.37
C VAL A 21 -5.54 -24.33 2.60
N GLN A 22 -5.76 -25.14 1.57
CA GLN A 22 -4.69 -25.52 0.64
C GLN A 22 -4.37 -24.32 -0.27
N GLY A 23 -3.30 -23.60 0.07
CA GLY A 23 -2.73 -22.56 -0.78
C GLY A 23 -1.76 -23.16 -1.78
N ASP A 24 -2.23 -23.50 -2.97
CA ASP A 24 -1.29 -23.77 -4.07
C ASP A 24 -0.65 -22.44 -4.48
N LEU A 25 0.68 -22.32 -4.28
CA LEU A 25 1.43 -21.18 -4.80
C LEU A 25 1.48 -21.26 -6.32
N VAL A 26 0.59 -20.52 -6.97
CA VAL A 26 0.71 -20.25 -8.40
C VAL A 26 1.89 -19.31 -8.59
N ARG A 27 3.03 -19.90 -8.90
CA ARG A 27 4.25 -19.21 -9.25
C ARG A 27 3.98 -18.34 -10.47
N PRO A 28 4.19 -17.01 -10.42
CA PRO A 28 3.93 -16.12 -11.55
C PRO A 28 4.99 -16.26 -12.66
N ASP A 29 5.61 -17.44 -12.81
CA ASP A 29 6.66 -17.70 -13.79
C ASP A 29 6.09 -17.87 -15.22
N GLY A 30 4.76 -17.82 -15.35
CA GLY A 30 4.06 -17.81 -16.63
C GLY A 30 4.16 -16.46 -17.33
N GLU A 31 5.29 -16.26 -18.01
CA GLU A 31 5.63 -15.22 -18.98
C GLU A 31 6.54 -14.10 -18.46
N LEU A 32 7.80 -14.15 -18.91
CA LEU A 32 8.68 -13.00 -18.96
C LEU A 32 8.06 -11.99 -19.93
N LEU A 33 7.30 -11.04 -19.37
CA LEU A 33 6.71 -9.95 -20.13
C LEU A 33 7.86 -9.16 -20.77
N ASN A 34 8.07 -9.35 -22.07
CA ASN A 34 9.10 -8.67 -22.84
C ASN A 34 8.68 -7.20 -23.03
N VAL A 35 8.85 -6.40 -21.98
CA VAL A 35 8.59 -4.96 -22.02
C VAL A 35 9.60 -4.35 -22.98
N ARG A 36 9.11 -3.81 -24.11
CA ARG A 36 9.92 -2.97 -24.99
C ARG A 36 10.56 -1.88 -24.13
N ARG A 37 11.89 -1.72 -24.21
CA ARG A 37 12.65 -0.70 -23.46
C ARG A 37 11.89 0.62 -23.52
N ARG A 38 11.55 1.18 -22.35
CA ARG A 38 10.82 2.45 -22.20
C ARG A 38 11.39 3.43 -23.22
N GLY A 39 10.61 3.72 -24.27
CA GLY A 39 11.05 4.57 -25.37
C GLY A 39 11.59 5.88 -24.79
N ARG A 40 12.63 6.44 -25.41
CA ARG A 40 13.21 7.73 -24.99
C ARG A 40 12.16 8.82 -25.22
N ARG A 41 11.23 8.98 -24.29
CA ARG A 41 10.28 10.09 -24.27
C ARG A 41 11.08 11.30 -23.82
N ALA A 42 11.06 12.37 -24.60
CA ALA A 42 11.59 13.64 -24.14
C ALA A 42 10.83 14.04 -22.87
N SER A 43 11.56 14.42 -21.81
CA SER A 43 10.92 15.01 -20.63
C SER A 43 10.20 16.29 -21.05
N LEU A 44 8.93 16.41 -20.68
CA LEU A 44 8.17 17.66 -20.86
C LEU A 44 8.51 18.69 -19.77
N ILE A 45 9.16 18.25 -18.68
CA ILE A 45 9.65 19.12 -17.62
C ILE A 45 10.87 19.88 -18.17
N ARG A 46 10.75 21.20 -18.26
CA ARG A 46 11.79 22.14 -18.70
C ARG A 46 12.07 23.14 -17.58
N VAL A 47 13.33 23.50 -17.40
CA VAL A 47 13.72 24.54 -16.44
C VAL A 47 13.20 25.90 -16.91
N ARG A 48 12.71 26.70 -15.97
CA ARG A 48 12.12 28.03 -16.23
C ARG A 48 13.22 29.09 -16.28
N GLU A 49 13.72 29.41 -17.47
CA GLU A 49 14.85 30.36 -17.64
C GLU A 49 14.51 31.80 -17.26
N HIS A 50 13.27 32.23 -17.47
CA HIS A 50 12.86 33.61 -17.15
C HIS A 50 12.80 33.92 -15.64
N PHE A 51 12.93 32.90 -14.79
CA PHE A 51 12.95 33.07 -13.33
C PHE A 51 14.39 33.16 -12.77
N ILE A 52 15.43 32.95 -13.60
CA ILE A 52 16.85 33.01 -13.18
C ILE A 52 17.21 34.37 -12.55
N PRO A 53 16.82 35.53 -13.11
CA PRO A 53 17.18 36.82 -12.53
C PRO A 53 16.56 37.07 -11.16
N GLU A 54 15.40 36.49 -10.87
CA GLU A 54 14.70 36.63 -9.58
C GLU A 54 15.36 35.76 -8.50
N MET A 55 15.78 34.53 -8.85
CA MET A 55 16.51 33.67 -7.92
C MET A 55 17.83 34.29 -7.45
N LEU A 56 18.59 34.91 -8.36
CA LEU A 56 19.85 35.57 -8.02
C LEU A 56 19.63 36.72 -7.02
N LYS A 57 18.59 37.53 -7.21
CA LYS A 57 18.20 38.60 -6.28
C LYS A 57 17.82 38.08 -4.89
N SER A 58 17.23 36.90 -4.79
CA SER A 58 16.88 36.30 -3.49
C SER A 58 18.11 35.85 -2.70
N VAL A 59 19.18 35.44 -3.38
CA VAL A 59 20.45 35.04 -2.74
C VAL A 59 21.25 36.26 -2.31
N GLU A 60 21.24 37.34 -3.10
CA GLU A 60 21.92 38.61 -2.74
C GLU A 60 21.30 39.33 -1.54
N ASN A 61 20.06 38.99 -1.18
CA ASN A 61 19.35 39.54 -0.01
C ASN A 61 19.56 38.71 1.28
N LEU A 62 20.46 37.71 1.27
CA LEU A 62 20.85 36.90 2.44
C LEU A 62 22.23 37.32 2.95
#